data_AF-A0A669DU57-F1
#
_entry.id   AF-A0A669DU57-F1
#
_cell.length_a   1.000
_cell.length_b   1.000
_cell.length_c   1.000
_cell.angle_alpha   90.00
_cell.angle_beta   90.00
_cell.angle_gamma   90.00
#
_symmetry.space_group_name_H-M   'P 1'
#
loop_
_entity.id
_entity.type
_entity.pdbx_description
1 polymer ?
#
loop_
_entity_poly.entity_id
_entity_poly.type
_entity_poly.pdbx_seq_one_letter_code
_entity_poly.pdbx_strand_id
1 'polypeptide(L)'
;MPYSVSGDSCTVDREPGDEELYIQQAVVFLEDAIKYRSINHRVDAGSLRLYRWYYSGIIQWGLGLTIAVVLLLAFMERPSSFSMSSDPRHRSPAWQPPCGLTESIEMICLIILSVDVAVKSYLIGWEEFRKSKWLIGYTVVISISVIDWVLSVSMVCDEKLRVRRLLRPFFLLQNSSLMKKTLKCIKRTLPEIASVILLLALHLCLFTMIGMLLFAKSEDPKKNGEWELHFRNLPSSLTSLLVLLTTANNPDVMIPAYSLNRGYAIFFVAFSVIGTYCLMNLLTAIIYNQFRGYLLVSHSHMTELFQSLLQGFILTQHAAAAAPSWKCGPCLQLDLLKASNITSCIVPLQVAQQYEDVGFMDREQFTKIFDELDKDCIKEHPPLPQYSSPTLQRLQLIFSHYYLILFGNAVALANVVCICTVLVLNSEKSTEERDNFVLEIINLCFILYYLFEMCVKIFAFGWQGYLSYRNNIFDGFLTVLLLVTKLV
;
A
#
# COMPACT_ATOMS: atom_id res chain seq x y z
N MET A 1 -39.66 -55.97 6.02
CA MET A 1 -40.23 -54.78 5.37
C MET A 1 -39.32 -53.60 5.66
N PRO A 2 -38.53 -53.11 4.70
CA PRO A 2 -37.78 -51.89 4.87
C PRO A 2 -38.61 -50.72 4.30
N TYR A 3 -38.90 -49.73 5.14
CA TYR A 3 -39.49 -48.47 4.71
C TYR A 3 -38.39 -47.59 4.11
N SER A 4 -38.55 -47.28 2.83
CA SER A 4 -37.79 -46.29 2.08
C SER A 4 -38.11 -44.90 2.62
N VAL A 5 -37.09 -44.20 3.12
CA VAL A 5 -37.17 -42.76 3.37
C VAL A 5 -36.97 -42.08 2.02
N SER A 6 -38.06 -41.56 1.47
CA SER A 6 -38.10 -40.67 0.32
C SER A 6 -37.28 -39.42 0.63
N GLY A 7 -36.26 -39.16 -0.19
CA GLY A 7 -35.59 -37.87 -0.24
C GLY A 7 -36.56 -36.85 -0.81
N ASP A 8 -37.06 -35.96 0.04
CA ASP A 8 -37.73 -34.75 -0.39
C ASP A 8 -36.66 -33.77 -0.88
N SER A 9 -36.22 -33.95 -2.12
CA SER A 9 -35.55 -32.87 -2.85
C SER A 9 -36.58 -31.78 -3.05
N CYS A 10 -36.32 -30.58 -2.50
CA CYS A 10 -37.06 -29.37 -2.82
C CYS A 10 -36.84 -29.03 -4.31
N THR A 11 -37.60 -29.64 -5.20
CA THR A 11 -37.69 -29.22 -6.61
C THR A 11 -38.80 -28.20 -6.70
N VAL A 12 -38.43 -26.92 -6.67
CA VAL A 12 -39.27 -25.90 -7.28
C VAL A 12 -39.16 -26.14 -8.78
N ASP A 13 -40.29 -26.37 -9.47
CA ASP A 13 -40.32 -26.41 -10.94
C ASP A 13 -39.86 -25.04 -11.47
N ARG A 14 -38.55 -24.91 -11.70
CA ARG A 14 -37.91 -23.76 -12.35
C ARG A 14 -37.19 -24.26 -13.59
N GLU A 15 -37.15 -23.43 -14.63
CA GLU A 15 -36.27 -23.71 -15.76
C GLU A 15 -34.82 -23.78 -15.24
N PRO A 16 -34.08 -24.87 -15.54
CA PRO A 16 -32.77 -25.13 -14.92
C PRO A 16 -31.71 -24.04 -15.20
N GLY A 17 -31.92 -23.21 -16.23
CA GLY A 17 -31.02 -22.09 -16.55
C GLY A 17 -31.15 -20.89 -15.61
N ASP A 18 -32.32 -20.67 -14.99
CA ASP A 18 -32.56 -19.51 -14.14
C ASP A 18 -31.97 -19.70 -12.74
N GLU A 19 -32.03 -20.91 -12.19
CA GLU A 19 -31.43 -21.22 -10.88
C GLU A 19 -29.92 -21.05 -10.89
N GLU A 20 -29.24 -21.51 -11.96
CA GLU A 20 -27.79 -21.34 -12.10
C GLU A 20 -27.40 -19.86 -12.20
N LEU A 21 -28.21 -19.04 -12.89
CA LEU A 21 -27.98 -17.60 -12.99
C LEU A 21 -28.10 -16.91 -11.63
N TYR A 22 -29.14 -17.20 -10.85
CA TYR A 22 -29.30 -16.61 -9.51
C TYR A 22 -28.17 -17.00 -8.57
N ILE A 23 -27.67 -18.24 -8.65
CA ILE A 23 -26.50 -18.68 -7.87
C ILE A 23 -25.25 -17.89 -8.29
N GLN A 24 -25.02 -17.68 -9.58
CA GLN A 24 -23.87 -16.90 -10.05
C GLN A 24 -23.94 -15.43 -9.61
N GLN A 25 -25.12 -14.81 -9.63
CA GLN A 25 -25.35 -13.46 -9.12
C GLN A 25 -25.03 -13.36 -7.64
N ALA A 26 -25.56 -14.31 -6.87
CA ALA A 26 -25.36 -14.47 -5.44
C ALA A 26 -23.87 -14.57 -5.08
N VAL A 27 -23.10 -15.40 -5.79
CA VAL A 27 -21.64 -15.54 -5.58
C VAL A 27 -20.92 -14.21 -5.86
N VAL A 28 -21.25 -13.52 -6.96
CA VAL A 28 -20.55 -12.29 -7.36
C VAL A 28 -20.82 -11.15 -6.38
N PHE A 29 -22.07 -10.99 -5.90
CA PHE A 29 -22.39 -9.98 -4.88
C PHE A 29 -21.69 -10.26 -3.55
N LEU A 30 -21.58 -11.53 -3.16
CA LEU A 30 -20.84 -11.93 -1.98
C LEU A 30 -19.34 -11.60 -2.12
N GLU A 31 -18.72 -11.96 -3.24
CA GLU A 31 -17.31 -11.64 -3.53
C GLU A 31 -17.07 -10.13 -3.55
N ASP A 32 -18.00 -9.35 -4.11
CA ASP A 32 -17.92 -7.89 -4.17
C ASP A 32 -18.08 -7.23 -2.80
N ALA A 33 -18.97 -7.77 -1.95
CA ALA A 33 -19.15 -7.29 -0.58
C ALA A 33 -17.85 -7.48 0.23
N ILE A 34 -17.24 -8.66 0.16
CA ILE A 34 -15.98 -8.98 0.87
C ILE A 34 -14.82 -8.13 0.36
N LYS A 35 -14.78 -7.87 -0.96
CA LYS A 35 -13.72 -7.07 -1.59
C LYS A 35 -14.05 -5.56 -1.62
N TYR A 36 -15.13 -5.13 -0.97
CA TYR A 36 -15.60 -3.74 -0.89
C TYR A 36 -15.76 -3.04 -2.25
N ARG A 37 -16.36 -3.75 -3.22
CA ARG A 37 -16.64 -3.27 -4.58
C ARG A 37 -18.10 -2.79 -4.71
N SER A 38 -18.35 -1.89 -5.65
CA SER A 38 -19.69 -1.34 -5.93
C SER A 38 -20.44 -2.16 -7.00
N ILE A 39 -21.74 -2.39 -6.84
CA ILE A 39 -22.60 -3.06 -7.85
C ILE A 39 -23.01 -2.06 -8.94
N ASN A 40 -22.12 -1.82 -9.90
CA ASN A 40 -22.45 -1.05 -11.11
C ASN A 40 -22.18 -1.88 -12.37
N HIS A 41 -22.24 -3.21 -12.30
CA HIS A 41 -21.93 -4.10 -13.42
C HIS A 41 -23.19 -4.81 -13.96
N ARG A 42 -23.16 -5.20 -15.24
CA ARG A 42 -24.23 -5.99 -15.89
C ARG A 42 -24.36 -7.37 -15.26
N VAL A 43 -25.60 -7.86 -15.15
CA VAL A 43 -25.94 -9.05 -14.36
C VAL A 43 -26.31 -10.27 -15.25
N ASP A 44 -25.89 -10.24 -16.51
CA ASP A 44 -26.11 -11.33 -17.48
C ASP A 44 -25.15 -12.51 -17.22
N ALA A 45 -25.57 -13.76 -17.50
CA ALA A 45 -24.76 -14.97 -17.27
C ALA A 45 -23.36 -14.92 -17.92
N GLY A 46 -23.28 -14.36 -19.14
CA GLY A 46 -22.00 -14.17 -19.84
C GLY A 46 -21.14 -13.07 -19.21
N SER A 47 -21.76 -11.97 -18.79
CA SER A 47 -21.08 -10.83 -18.16
C SER A 47 -20.55 -11.17 -16.77
N LEU A 48 -21.27 -11.96 -15.97
CA LEU A 48 -20.82 -12.41 -14.66
C LEU A 48 -19.61 -13.36 -14.74
N ARG A 49 -19.60 -14.27 -15.73
CA ARG A 49 -18.41 -15.12 -15.99
C ARG A 49 -17.20 -14.29 -16.40
N LEU A 50 -17.39 -13.32 -17.30
CA LEU A 50 -16.34 -12.39 -17.70
C LEU A 50 -15.85 -11.54 -16.51
N TYR A 51 -16.77 -11.11 -15.64
CA TYR A 51 -16.46 -10.33 -14.43
C TYR A 51 -15.57 -11.11 -13.45
N ARG A 52 -15.93 -12.37 -13.15
CA ARG A 52 -15.12 -13.26 -12.29
C ARG A 52 -13.76 -13.56 -12.91
N TRP A 53 -13.70 -13.80 -14.22
CA TRP A 53 -12.44 -13.99 -14.94
C TRP A 53 -11.56 -12.74 -14.85
N TYR A 54 -12.11 -11.56 -15.16
CA TYR A 54 -11.42 -10.27 -15.10
C TYR A 54 -10.86 -9.96 -13.70
N TYR A 55 -11.63 -10.23 -12.65
CA TYR A 55 -11.23 -10.01 -11.26
C TYR A 55 -10.47 -11.18 -10.62
N SER A 56 -10.09 -12.19 -11.41
CA SER A 56 -9.21 -13.25 -10.95
C SER A 56 -7.84 -12.69 -10.57
N GLY A 57 -7.16 -13.37 -9.64
CA GLY A 57 -5.85 -12.93 -9.15
C GLY A 57 -4.82 -12.79 -10.28
N ILE A 58 -4.83 -13.69 -11.25
CA ILE A 58 -3.86 -13.72 -12.36
C ILE A 58 -3.99 -12.47 -13.24
N ILE A 59 -5.20 -12.10 -13.64
CA ILE A 59 -5.43 -10.94 -14.52
C ILE A 59 -5.11 -9.63 -13.80
N GLN A 60 -5.54 -9.50 -12.53
CA GLN A 60 -5.26 -8.32 -11.74
C GLN A 60 -3.75 -8.15 -11.45
N TRP A 61 -3.03 -9.26 -11.19
CA TRP A 61 -1.56 -9.24 -11.10
C TRP A 61 -0.91 -8.86 -12.44
N GLY A 62 -1.40 -9.39 -13.56
CA GLY A 62 -0.93 -9.04 -14.90
C GLY A 62 -1.09 -7.54 -15.19
N LEU A 63 -2.25 -6.95 -14.89
CA LEU A 63 -2.49 -5.51 -15.01
C LEU A 63 -1.57 -4.70 -14.09
N GLY A 64 -1.38 -5.13 -12.85
CA GLY A 64 -0.44 -4.51 -11.91
C GLY A 64 1.00 -4.53 -12.44
N LEU A 65 1.43 -5.64 -13.03
CA LEU A 65 2.74 -5.78 -13.66
C LEU A 65 2.88 -4.85 -14.88
N THR A 66 1.85 -4.75 -15.74
CA THR A 66 1.87 -3.81 -16.87
C THR A 66 2.04 -2.36 -16.42
N ILE A 67 1.31 -1.93 -15.39
CA ILE A 67 1.46 -0.58 -14.82
C ILE A 67 2.87 -0.37 -14.26
N ALA A 68 3.42 -1.37 -13.55
CA ALA A 68 4.78 -1.31 -13.03
C ALA A 68 5.81 -1.18 -14.16
N VAL A 69 5.68 -1.95 -15.25
CA VAL A 69 6.56 -1.89 -16.42
C VAL A 69 6.52 -0.51 -17.07
N VAL A 70 5.33 0.07 -17.26
CA VAL A 70 5.16 1.42 -17.85
C VAL A 70 5.85 2.50 -17.01
N LEU A 71 5.75 2.41 -15.67
CA LEU A 71 6.41 3.34 -14.76
C LEU A 71 7.94 3.14 -14.73
N LEU A 72 8.40 1.88 -14.75
CA LEU A 72 9.83 1.54 -14.75
C LEU A 72 10.53 1.89 -16.06
N LEU A 73 9.81 1.95 -17.17
CA LEU A 73 10.33 2.34 -18.48
C LEU A 73 11.03 3.71 -18.45
N ALA A 74 10.61 4.61 -17.55
CA ALA A 74 11.23 5.91 -17.34
C ALA A 74 12.73 5.83 -16.97
N PHE A 75 13.20 4.73 -16.37
CA PHE A 75 14.62 4.54 -16.04
C PHE A 75 15.47 4.22 -17.29
N MET A 76 14.89 3.55 -18.29
CA MET A 76 15.57 3.12 -19.52
C MET A 76 15.48 4.14 -20.65
N GLU A 77 14.37 4.89 -20.69
CA GLU A 77 14.12 5.91 -21.72
C GLU A 77 15.11 7.07 -21.69
N ARG A 78 15.16 7.86 -22.76
CA ARG A 78 16.00 9.07 -22.82
C ARG A 78 15.39 10.20 -21.96
N PRO A 79 16.14 10.86 -21.05
CA PRO A 79 17.52 10.57 -20.65
C PRO A 79 17.61 9.34 -19.75
N SER A 80 18.52 8.41 -20.06
CA SER A 80 18.63 7.16 -19.30
C SER A 80 19.33 7.38 -17.97
N SER A 81 18.84 6.66 -16.96
CA SER A 81 19.38 6.66 -15.60
C SER A 81 20.57 5.71 -15.42
N PHE A 82 20.84 4.86 -16.42
CA PHE A 82 21.95 3.92 -16.41
C PHE A 82 23.29 4.62 -16.70
N SER A 83 23.86 5.22 -15.66
CA SER A 83 25.25 5.65 -15.59
C SER A 83 25.85 5.23 -14.24
N MET A 84 27.17 5.00 -14.19
CA MET A 84 27.81 4.61 -12.93
C MET A 84 27.75 5.72 -11.87
N SER A 85 27.75 6.98 -12.31
CA SER A 85 27.64 8.14 -11.44
C SER A 85 26.63 9.13 -12.02
N SER A 86 25.94 9.85 -11.14
CA SER A 86 25.09 10.98 -11.48
C SER A 86 25.83 12.32 -11.42
N ASP A 87 27.08 12.35 -10.94
CA ASP A 87 27.90 13.59 -10.89
C ASP A 87 28.21 14.04 -12.33
N PRO A 88 27.75 15.24 -12.75
CA PRO A 88 28.03 15.76 -14.08
C PRO A 88 29.52 15.83 -14.43
N ARG A 89 30.41 15.94 -13.44
CA ARG A 89 31.87 16.02 -13.64
C ARG A 89 32.50 14.69 -14.04
N HIS A 90 31.93 13.56 -13.61
CA HIS A 90 32.51 12.22 -13.77
C HIS A 90 31.54 11.24 -14.46
N ARG A 91 30.53 11.76 -15.16
CA ARG A 91 29.45 10.95 -15.73
C ARG A 91 29.94 10.15 -16.94
N SER A 92 29.93 8.83 -16.83
CA SER A 92 30.07 7.93 -17.97
C SER A 92 28.93 8.13 -18.97
N PRO A 93 29.14 7.94 -20.29
CA PRO A 93 28.06 8.05 -21.26
C PRO A 93 26.92 7.09 -20.88
N ALA A 94 25.71 7.63 -20.77
CA ALA A 94 24.54 6.85 -20.37
C ALA A 94 24.15 5.91 -21.52
N TRP A 95 23.73 4.69 -21.19
CA TRP A 95 23.31 3.73 -22.20
C TRP A 95 22.08 4.23 -22.95
N GLN A 96 22.15 4.34 -24.28
CA GLN A 96 21.04 4.82 -25.09
C GLN A 96 20.32 3.64 -25.75
N PRO A 97 19.03 3.41 -25.46
CA PRO A 97 18.29 2.35 -26.11
C PRO A 97 18.09 2.65 -27.61
N PRO A 98 17.99 1.61 -28.45
CA PRO A 98 17.57 1.78 -29.83
C PRO A 98 16.11 2.28 -29.89
N CYS A 99 15.79 3.10 -30.91
CA CYS A 99 14.51 3.80 -31.05
C CYS A 99 13.28 2.87 -30.94
N GLY A 100 13.34 1.63 -31.43
CA GLY A 100 12.20 0.72 -31.38
C GLY A 100 11.96 -0.03 -30.06
N LEU A 101 12.97 -0.17 -29.18
CA LEU A 101 12.84 -1.06 -28.02
C LEU A 101 11.88 -0.50 -26.97
N THR A 102 12.08 0.75 -26.55
CA THR A 102 11.22 1.37 -25.52
C THR A 102 9.80 1.61 -26.04
N GLU A 103 9.67 2.03 -27.29
CA GLU A 103 8.37 2.26 -27.93
C GLU A 103 7.58 0.96 -28.14
N SER A 104 8.24 -0.17 -28.43
CA SER A 104 7.55 -1.46 -28.59
C SER A 104 7.03 -2.02 -27.26
N ILE A 105 7.80 -1.89 -26.17
CA ILE A 105 7.34 -2.26 -24.83
C ILE A 105 6.16 -1.37 -24.42
N GLU A 106 6.25 -0.06 -24.67
CA GLU A 106 5.16 0.88 -24.38
C GLU A 106 3.90 0.57 -25.19
N MET A 107 4.04 0.22 -26.47
CA MET A 107 2.92 -0.19 -27.34
C MET A 107 2.18 -1.41 -26.77
N ILE A 108 2.93 -2.46 -26.38
CA ILE A 108 2.34 -3.66 -25.77
C ILE A 108 1.55 -3.29 -24.50
N CYS A 109 2.12 -2.43 -23.66
CA CYS A 109 1.45 -1.99 -22.45
C CYS A 109 0.18 -1.16 -22.74
N LEU A 110 0.24 -0.25 -23.73
CA LEU A 110 -0.93 0.54 -24.14
C LEU A 110 -2.03 -0.33 -24.73
N ILE A 111 -1.71 -1.40 -25.47
CA ILE A 111 -2.71 -2.38 -25.93
C ILE A 111 -3.39 -3.04 -24.74
N ILE A 112 -2.62 -3.55 -23.77
CA ILE A 112 -3.18 -4.20 -22.57
C ILE A 112 -4.10 -3.23 -21.80
N LEU A 113 -3.67 -1.98 -21.61
CA LEU A 113 -4.48 -0.95 -20.94
C LEU A 113 -5.73 -0.55 -21.75
N SER A 114 -5.66 -0.58 -23.08
CA SER A 114 -6.81 -0.31 -23.96
C SER A 114 -7.84 -1.44 -23.86
N VAL A 115 -7.39 -2.69 -23.82
CA VAL A 115 -8.24 -3.86 -23.56
C VAL A 115 -8.86 -3.78 -22.17
N ASP A 116 -8.12 -3.35 -21.15
CA ASP A 116 -8.64 -3.14 -19.80
C ASP A 116 -9.82 -2.15 -19.77
N VAL A 117 -9.67 -0.99 -20.42
CA VAL A 117 -10.76 0.00 -20.55
C VAL A 117 -11.94 -0.59 -21.32
N ALA A 118 -11.69 -1.30 -22.42
CA ALA A 118 -12.75 -1.91 -23.22
C ALA A 118 -13.57 -2.90 -22.37
N VAL A 119 -12.90 -3.83 -21.66
CA VAL A 119 -13.56 -4.81 -20.78
C VAL A 119 -14.34 -4.12 -19.66
N LYS A 120 -13.73 -3.14 -18.96
CA LYS A 120 -14.41 -2.36 -17.92
C LYS A 120 -15.65 -1.62 -18.46
N SER A 121 -15.53 -0.99 -19.63
CA SER A 121 -16.64 -0.26 -20.25
C SER A 121 -17.80 -1.17 -20.63
N TYR A 122 -17.51 -2.39 -21.09
CA TYR A 122 -18.50 -3.40 -21.40
C TYR A 122 -19.21 -3.91 -20.13
N LEU A 123 -18.43 -4.28 -19.11
CA LEU A 123 -18.94 -4.81 -17.83
C LEU A 123 -19.81 -3.82 -17.06
N ILE A 124 -19.46 -2.54 -17.04
CA ILE A 124 -20.22 -1.49 -16.32
C ILE A 124 -21.47 -1.08 -17.09
N GLY A 125 -21.43 -1.12 -18.43
CA GLY A 125 -22.51 -0.64 -19.29
C GLY A 125 -22.39 0.86 -19.62
N TRP A 126 -23.04 1.25 -20.72
CA TRP A 126 -22.83 2.57 -21.35
C TRP A 126 -23.36 3.75 -20.53
N GLU A 127 -24.52 3.59 -19.89
CA GLU A 127 -25.14 4.65 -19.09
C GLU A 127 -24.31 4.96 -17.84
N GLU A 128 -23.85 3.92 -17.13
CA GLU A 128 -22.99 4.08 -15.96
C GLU A 128 -21.57 4.53 -16.31
N PHE A 129 -21.06 4.11 -17.48
CA PHE A 129 -19.79 4.62 -18.03
C PHE A 129 -19.79 6.14 -18.14
N ARG A 130 -20.86 6.75 -18.66
CA ARG A 130 -20.99 8.22 -18.81
C ARG A 130 -21.08 8.96 -17.48
N LYS A 131 -21.51 8.31 -16.41
CA LYS A 131 -21.55 8.90 -15.06
C LYS A 131 -20.19 8.84 -14.37
N SER A 132 -19.36 7.85 -14.70
CA SER A 132 -18.07 7.62 -14.05
C SER A 132 -16.96 8.53 -14.60
N LYS A 133 -16.69 9.64 -13.89
CA LYS A 133 -15.61 10.60 -14.24
C LYS A 133 -14.22 9.95 -14.33
N TRP A 134 -13.96 8.94 -13.51
CA TRP A 134 -12.69 8.20 -13.50
C TRP A 134 -12.47 7.37 -14.77
N LEU A 135 -13.53 6.74 -15.27
CA LEU A 135 -13.46 5.91 -16.46
C LEU A 135 -13.35 6.77 -17.73
N ILE A 136 -14.08 7.89 -17.78
CA ILE A 136 -13.92 8.91 -18.84
C ILE A 136 -12.49 9.44 -18.87
N GLY A 137 -11.94 9.82 -17.71
CA GLY A 137 -10.55 10.27 -17.61
C GLY A 137 -9.56 9.22 -18.08
N TYR A 138 -9.82 7.94 -17.80
CA TYR A 138 -8.97 6.85 -18.27
C TYR A 138 -9.00 6.68 -19.79
N THR A 139 -10.17 6.72 -20.41
CA THR A 139 -10.29 6.70 -21.87
C THR A 139 -9.56 7.88 -22.50
N VAL A 140 -9.71 9.10 -21.96
CA VAL A 140 -9.02 10.30 -22.46
C VAL A 140 -7.50 10.17 -22.37
N VAL A 141 -6.99 9.70 -21.23
CA VAL A 141 -5.54 9.52 -21.01
C VAL A 141 -4.96 8.47 -21.97
N ILE A 142 -5.65 7.35 -22.19
CA ILE A 142 -5.22 6.34 -23.17
C ILE A 142 -5.20 6.94 -24.57
N SER A 143 -6.25 7.65 -24.99
CA SER A 143 -6.31 8.26 -26.32
C SER A 143 -5.16 9.24 -26.56
N ILE A 144 -4.87 10.13 -25.59
CA ILE A 144 -3.72 11.04 -25.67
C ILE A 144 -2.40 10.28 -25.75
N SER A 145 -2.25 9.21 -24.96
CA SER A 145 -1.02 8.40 -24.94
C SER A 145 -0.80 7.64 -26.25
N VAL A 146 -1.86 7.14 -26.89
CA VAL A 146 -1.79 6.49 -28.20
C VAL A 146 -1.42 7.49 -29.30
N ILE A 147 -1.99 8.70 -29.27
CA ILE A 147 -1.65 9.77 -30.23
C ILE A 147 -0.17 10.16 -30.10
N ASP A 148 0.29 10.41 -28.87
CA ASP A 148 1.68 10.75 -28.56
C ASP A 148 2.65 9.62 -28.97
N TRP A 149 2.26 8.35 -28.78
CA TRP A 149 3.05 7.20 -29.25
C TRP A 149 3.15 7.15 -30.79
N VAL A 150 2.04 7.34 -31.52
CA VAL A 150 2.05 7.37 -33.00
C VAL A 150 2.93 8.52 -33.52
N LEU A 151 2.89 9.68 -32.88
CA LEU A 151 3.76 10.82 -33.20
C LEU A 151 5.24 10.48 -32.97
N SER A 152 5.58 9.89 -31.82
CA SER A 152 6.94 9.48 -31.47
C SER A 152 7.52 8.49 -32.49
N VAL A 153 6.73 7.49 -32.93
CA VAL A 153 7.14 6.53 -33.96
C VAL A 153 7.33 7.21 -35.32
N SER A 154 6.41 8.11 -35.68
CA SER A 154 6.45 8.85 -36.95
C SER A 154 7.65 9.79 -37.06
N MET A 155 8.11 10.35 -35.93
CA MET A 155 9.31 11.20 -35.85
C MET A 155 10.61 10.42 -35.59
N VAL A 156 10.62 9.10 -35.78
CA VAL A 156 11.81 8.23 -35.59
C VAL A 156 12.45 8.46 -34.20
N CYS A 157 11.59 8.59 -33.18
CA CYS A 157 11.95 8.82 -31.79
C CYS A 157 12.74 10.10 -31.46
N ASP A 158 12.75 11.10 -32.35
CA ASP A 158 13.43 12.40 -32.12
C ASP A 158 12.54 13.46 -31.46
N GLU A 159 11.54 13.01 -30.69
CA GLU A 159 10.66 13.89 -29.93
C GLU A 159 11.33 14.33 -28.62
N LYS A 160 11.48 15.65 -28.44
CA LYS A 160 12.10 16.25 -27.23
C LYS A 160 11.18 16.20 -26.00
N LEU A 161 9.87 16.31 -26.20
CA LEU A 161 8.88 16.38 -25.12
C LEU A 161 7.83 15.29 -25.33
N ARG A 162 7.87 14.25 -24.50
CA ARG A 162 6.90 13.14 -24.56
C ARG A 162 5.82 13.35 -23.50
N VAL A 163 4.64 13.79 -23.90
CA VAL A 163 3.56 14.16 -22.97
C VAL A 163 3.04 12.92 -22.23
N ARG A 164 3.04 11.75 -22.88
CA ARG A 164 2.57 10.48 -22.29
C ARG A 164 3.22 10.14 -20.95
N ARG A 165 4.49 10.50 -20.74
CA ARG A 165 5.23 10.24 -19.50
C ARG A 165 4.56 10.84 -18.28
N LEU A 166 4.04 12.07 -18.40
CA LEU A 166 3.38 12.78 -17.32
C LEU A 166 2.05 12.10 -16.91
N LEU A 167 1.41 11.42 -17.86
CA LEU A 167 0.12 10.77 -17.66
C LEU A 167 0.23 9.37 -17.04
N ARG A 168 1.40 8.70 -17.11
CA ARG A 168 1.57 7.32 -16.59
C ARG A 168 1.14 7.10 -15.13
N PRO A 169 1.43 8.01 -14.17
CA PRO A 169 0.95 7.85 -12.79
C PRO A 169 -0.58 7.76 -12.69
N PHE A 170 -1.32 8.30 -13.66
CA PHE A 170 -2.77 8.19 -13.70
C PHE A 170 -3.23 6.72 -13.80
N PHE A 171 -2.49 5.84 -14.48
CA PHE A 171 -2.85 4.43 -14.58
C PHE A 171 -2.84 3.73 -13.21
N LEU A 172 -1.87 4.07 -12.36
CA LEU A 172 -1.80 3.59 -10.98
C LEU A 172 -2.98 4.13 -10.14
N LEU A 173 -3.26 5.44 -10.25
CA LEU A 173 -4.38 6.08 -9.57
C LEU A 173 -5.73 5.49 -9.99
N GLN A 174 -5.88 5.17 -11.27
CA GLN A 174 -7.11 4.60 -11.81
C GLN A 174 -7.32 3.15 -11.37
N ASN A 175 -6.28 2.36 -11.18
CA ASN A 175 -6.40 0.98 -10.75
C ASN A 175 -6.66 0.84 -9.24
N SER A 176 -6.04 1.71 -8.41
CA SER A 176 -6.16 1.62 -6.96
C SER A 176 -7.39 2.35 -6.41
N SER A 177 -8.33 1.59 -5.84
CA SER A 177 -9.52 2.14 -5.17
C SER A 177 -9.16 2.95 -3.91
N LEU A 178 -8.12 2.52 -3.18
CA LEU A 178 -7.60 3.23 -2.01
C LEU A 178 -7.06 4.60 -2.40
N MET A 179 -6.30 4.70 -3.50
CA MET A 179 -5.75 5.98 -3.95
C MET A 179 -6.84 6.96 -4.41
N LYS A 180 -7.92 6.47 -5.04
CA LYS A 180 -9.07 7.32 -5.40
C LYS A 180 -9.75 7.87 -4.15
N LYS A 181 -9.91 7.03 -3.12
CA LYS A 181 -10.46 7.38 -1.82
C LYS A 181 -9.59 8.45 -1.13
N THR A 182 -8.27 8.25 -1.06
CA THR A 182 -7.34 9.22 -0.46
C THR A 182 -7.29 10.54 -1.24
N LEU A 183 -7.29 10.53 -2.58
CA LEU A 183 -7.36 11.76 -3.38
C LEU A 183 -8.68 12.51 -3.17
N LYS A 184 -9.81 11.79 -3.08
CA LYS A 184 -11.11 12.41 -2.75
C LYS A 184 -11.10 13.02 -1.35
N CYS A 185 -10.42 12.39 -0.39
CA CYS A 185 -10.17 12.96 0.94
C CYS A 185 -9.38 14.26 0.83
N ILE A 186 -8.18 14.23 0.23
CA ILE A 186 -7.31 15.41 0.08
C ILE A 186 -8.06 16.58 -0.60
N LYS A 187 -8.84 16.29 -1.66
CA LYS A 187 -9.65 17.31 -2.33
C LYS A 187 -10.71 17.92 -1.40
N ARG A 188 -11.31 17.12 -0.53
CA ARG A 188 -12.32 17.59 0.44
C ARG A 188 -11.69 18.38 1.58
N THR A 189 -10.45 18.09 1.96
CA THR A 189 -9.72 18.81 3.02
C THR A 189 -9.06 20.11 2.53
N LEU A 190 -8.85 20.24 1.22
CA LEU A 190 -8.20 21.41 0.59
C LEU A 190 -8.82 22.78 0.96
N PRO A 191 -10.15 22.95 1.03
CA PRO A 191 -10.75 24.25 1.39
C PRO A 191 -10.37 24.73 2.79
N GLU A 192 -10.26 23.82 3.76
CA GLU A 192 -9.86 24.18 5.13
C GLU A 192 -8.37 24.51 5.19
N ILE A 193 -7.54 23.70 4.53
CA ILE A 193 -6.09 23.95 4.40
C ILE A 193 -5.83 25.31 3.74
N ALA A 194 -6.65 25.71 2.76
CA ALA A 194 -6.51 26.99 2.07
C ALA A 194 -6.62 28.19 3.02
N SER A 195 -7.44 28.13 4.07
CA SER A 195 -7.56 29.20 5.07
C SER A 195 -6.25 29.41 5.86
N VAL A 196 -5.55 28.33 6.19
CA VAL A 196 -4.27 28.37 6.91
C VAL A 196 -3.15 28.80 5.97
N ILE A 197 -3.14 28.30 4.73
CA ILE A 197 -2.20 28.74 3.70
C ILE A 197 -2.35 30.26 3.46
N LEU A 198 -3.58 30.78 3.45
CA LEU A 198 -3.83 32.22 3.34
C LEU A 198 -3.25 32.97 4.54
N LEU A 199 -3.45 32.48 5.77
CA LEU A 199 -2.87 33.08 6.97
C LEU A 199 -1.33 33.06 6.93
N LEU A 200 -0.74 31.97 6.45
CA LEU A 200 0.70 31.84 6.25
C LEU A 200 1.25 32.78 5.18
N ALA A 201 0.53 32.95 4.07
CA ALA A 201 0.87 33.90 3.03
C ALA A 201 0.80 35.35 3.55
N LEU A 202 -0.21 35.69 4.35
CA LEU A 202 -0.32 36.99 5.01
C LEU A 202 0.84 37.24 5.98
N HIS A 203 1.21 36.24 6.79
CA HIS A 203 2.38 36.29 7.67
C HIS A 203 3.67 36.56 6.88
N LEU A 204 3.90 35.83 5.78
CA LEU A 204 5.04 36.04 4.90
C LEU A 204 5.05 37.44 4.29
N CYS A 205 3.93 37.90 3.72
CA CYS A 205 3.83 39.22 3.10
C CYS A 205 4.07 40.35 4.11
N LEU A 206 3.45 40.27 5.30
CA LEU A 206 3.59 41.26 6.36
C LEU A 206 5.04 41.37 6.83
N PHE A 207 5.68 40.25 7.17
CA PHE A 207 7.08 40.27 7.61
C PHE A 207 8.04 40.63 6.49
N THR A 208 7.71 40.33 5.23
CA THR A 208 8.51 40.80 4.08
C THR A 208 8.49 42.32 3.98
N MET A 209 7.31 42.94 4.10
CA MET A 209 7.18 44.40 4.09
C MET A 209 7.88 45.05 5.28
N ILE A 210 7.72 44.50 6.49
CA ILE A 210 8.42 44.98 7.68
C ILE A 210 9.93 44.82 7.53
N GLY A 211 10.40 43.67 7.05
CA GLY A 211 11.83 43.40 6.84
C GLY A 211 12.45 44.37 5.85
N MET A 212 11.81 44.61 4.70
CA MET A 212 12.31 45.59 3.71
C MET A 212 12.36 47.02 4.24
N LEU A 213 11.49 47.39 5.18
CA LEU A 213 11.52 48.70 5.83
C LEU A 213 12.57 48.78 6.95
N LEU A 214 12.68 47.74 7.76
CA LEU A 214 13.61 47.65 8.89
C LEU A 214 15.08 47.59 8.42
N PHE A 215 15.28 46.93 7.28
CA PHE A 215 16.57 46.62 6.69
C PHE A 215 16.75 47.32 5.34
N ALA A 216 16.23 48.54 5.24
CA ALA A 216 16.39 49.38 4.08
C ALA A 216 17.85 49.82 3.90
N LYS A 217 18.21 50.17 2.66
CA LYS A 217 19.55 50.65 2.32
C LYS A 217 19.93 51.87 3.16
N SER A 218 21.05 51.77 3.89
CA SER A 218 21.68 52.85 4.64
C SER A 218 22.79 53.53 3.83
N GLU A 219 23.18 54.74 4.21
CA GLU A 219 24.33 55.46 3.61
C GLU A 219 25.66 54.77 3.93
N ASP A 220 25.75 54.12 5.10
CA ASP A 220 26.94 53.39 5.53
C ASP A 220 27.04 52.03 4.80
N PRO A 221 28.06 51.81 3.96
CA PRO A 221 28.20 50.55 3.22
C PRO A 221 28.40 49.34 4.14
N LYS A 222 29.00 49.54 5.33
CA LYS A 222 29.20 48.48 6.34
C LYS A 222 27.90 47.96 6.97
N LYS A 223 26.79 48.72 6.87
CA LYS A 223 25.48 48.33 7.43
C LYS A 223 24.57 47.66 6.40
N ASN A 224 24.97 47.61 5.13
CA ASN A 224 24.13 47.18 4.03
C ASN A 224 24.21 45.68 3.69
N GLY A 225 25.00 44.89 4.44
CA GLY A 225 25.24 43.48 4.10
C GLY A 225 23.95 42.65 4.05
N GLU A 226 23.00 42.92 4.93
CA GLU A 226 21.72 42.21 4.95
C GLU A 226 20.76 42.66 3.85
N TRP A 227 20.66 43.99 3.63
CA TRP A 227 19.88 44.55 2.53
C TRP A 227 20.34 43.98 1.19
N GLU A 228 21.65 43.90 0.97
CA GLU A 228 22.23 43.43 -0.29
C GLU A 228 21.98 41.94 -0.53
N LEU A 229 22.08 41.11 0.52
CA LEU A 229 21.95 39.65 0.43
C LEU A 229 20.49 39.15 0.46
N HIS A 230 19.64 39.76 1.28
CA HIS A 230 18.32 39.21 1.61
C HIS A 230 17.17 40.17 1.30
N PHE A 231 17.25 41.44 1.72
CA PHE A 231 16.10 42.37 1.73
C PHE A 231 16.10 43.45 0.62
N ARG A 232 16.81 43.20 -0.49
CA ARG A 232 16.99 44.18 -1.57
C ARG A 232 15.69 44.53 -2.30
N ASN A 233 14.95 43.49 -2.68
CA ASN A 233 13.74 43.56 -3.50
C ASN A 233 12.67 42.60 -2.97
N LEU A 234 11.40 42.83 -3.31
CA LEU A 234 10.27 42.01 -2.85
C LEU A 234 10.44 40.49 -3.10
N PRO A 235 10.79 39.99 -4.31
CA PRO A 235 10.92 38.55 -4.53
C PRO A 235 12.07 37.91 -3.74
N SER A 236 13.19 38.63 -3.61
CA SER A 236 14.37 38.16 -2.86
C SER A 236 14.10 38.11 -1.36
N SER A 237 13.41 39.13 -0.84
CA SER A 237 13.01 39.22 0.56
C SER A 237 11.99 38.13 0.91
N LEU A 238 10.99 37.95 0.05
CA LEU A 238 9.97 36.91 0.20
C LEU A 238 10.61 35.51 0.15
N THR A 239 11.56 35.27 -0.76
CA THR A 239 12.28 33.99 -0.85
C THR A 239 13.12 33.76 0.39
N SER A 240 13.84 34.78 0.88
CA SER A 240 14.67 34.67 2.09
C SER A 240 13.84 34.32 3.32
N LEU A 241 12.66 34.95 3.48
CA LEU A 241 11.73 34.63 4.57
C LEU A 241 10.98 33.31 4.37
N LEU A 242 10.67 32.91 3.13
CA LEU A 242 10.08 31.61 2.85
C LEU A 242 11.05 30.47 3.19
N VAL A 243 12.35 30.64 2.90
CA VAL A 243 13.41 29.69 3.29
C VAL A 243 13.63 29.74 4.81
N LEU A 244 13.49 30.90 5.45
CA LEU A 244 13.54 31.01 6.90
C LEU A 244 12.34 30.36 7.60
N LEU A 245 11.16 30.37 6.97
CA LEU A 245 9.96 29.71 7.50
C LEU A 245 10.19 28.19 7.66
N THR A 246 10.97 27.59 6.77
CA THR A 246 11.43 26.19 6.86
C THR A 246 12.72 26.03 7.66
N THR A 247 13.26 27.11 8.22
CA THR A 247 14.49 27.18 9.03
C THR A 247 15.77 26.77 8.31
N ALA A 248 15.77 26.71 6.97
CA ALA A 248 16.90 26.18 6.20
C ALA A 248 18.11 27.13 6.13
N ASN A 249 17.90 28.43 6.32
CA ASN A 249 18.95 29.46 6.30
C ASN A 249 19.15 30.15 7.67
N ASN A 250 18.73 29.51 8.77
CA ASN A 250 19.02 29.96 10.13
C ASN A 250 20.35 29.33 10.60
N PRO A 251 21.36 30.08 11.05
CA PRO A 251 21.38 31.51 11.41
C PRO A 251 21.76 32.49 10.29
N ASP A 252 22.18 32.03 9.12
CA ASP A 252 22.79 32.83 8.05
C ASP A 252 22.03 34.12 7.69
N VAL A 253 20.71 34.05 7.56
CA VAL A 253 19.87 35.22 7.21
C VAL A 253 19.88 36.32 8.26
N MET A 254 20.13 35.98 9.53
CA MET A 254 20.11 36.90 10.66
C MET A 254 21.50 37.46 10.99
N ILE A 255 22.59 36.74 10.68
CA ILE A 255 23.95 37.09 11.10
C ILE A 255 24.34 38.55 10.76
N PRO A 256 24.14 39.06 9.52
CA PRO A 256 24.58 40.40 9.18
C PRO A 256 23.84 41.46 10.01
N ALA A 257 22.51 41.35 10.16
CA ALA A 257 21.72 42.24 10.99
C ALA A 257 22.08 42.15 12.48
N TYR A 258 22.23 40.93 13.01
CA TYR A 258 22.58 40.67 14.41
C TYR A 258 23.96 41.24 14.79
N SER A 259 24.91 41.21 13.86
CA SER A 259 26.26 41.76 14.06
C SER A 259 26.27 43.29 14.21
N LEU A 260 25.29 43.98 13.61
CA LEU A 260 25.13 45.43 13.73
C LEU A 260 24.45 45.79 15.06
N ASN A 261 23.35 45.11 15.38
CA ASN A 261 22.64 45.29 16.63
C ASN A 261 21.94 43.99 17.03
N ARG A 262 22.22 43.52 18.26
CA ARG A 262 21.60 42.31 18.82
C ARG A 262 20.08 42.40 18.88
N GLY A 263 19.51 43.61 18.95
CA GLY A 263 18.06 43.85 18.94
C GLY A 263 17.35 43.32 17.68
N TYR A 264 18.03 43.26 16.53
CA TYR A 264 17.42 42.75 15.30
C TYR A 264 17.08 41.24 15.38
N ALA A 265 17.66 40.49 16.32
CA ALA A 265 17.26 39.10 16.56
C ALA A 265 15.76 38.96 16.89
N ILE A 266 15.16 39.97 17.51
CA ILE A 266 13.74 39.95 17.89
C ILE A 266 12.84 39.78 16.66
N PHE A 267 13.19 40.41 15.53
CA PHE A 267 12.45 40.28 14.28
C PHE A 267 12.43 38.83 13.78
N PHE A 268 13.60 38.20 13.68
CA PHE A 268 13.74 36.84 13.18
C PHE A 268 13.15 35.81 14.15
N VAL A 269 13.35 35.98 15.46
CA VAL A 269 12.75 35.12 16.49
C VAL A 269 11.23 35.22 16.47
N ALA A 270 10.66 36.43 16.41
CA ALA A 270 9.21 36.61 16.33
C ALA A 270 8.64 35.98 15.05
N PHE A 271 9.31 36.16 13.91
CA PHE A 271 8.93 35.53 12.65
C PHE A 271 8.89 34.00 12.75
N SER A 272 9.92 33.37 13.32
CA SER A 272 10.00 31.91 13.46
C SER A 272 9.04 31.34 14.51
N VAL A 273 8.82 32.04 15.63
CA VAL A 273 7.83 31.65 16.65
C VAL A 273 6.43 31.62 16.05
N ILE A 274 6.03 32.68 15.35
CA ILE A 274 4.70 32.75 14.75
C ILE A 274 4.60 31.80 13.55
N GLY A 275 5.55 31.86 12.62
CA GLY A 275 5.49 31.08 11.37
C GLY A 275 5.69 29.58 11.61
N THR A 276 6.84 29.19 12.13
CA THR A 276 7.24 27.78 12.25
C THR A 276 6.53 27.09 13.42
N TYR A 277 6.51 27.69 14.61
CA TYR A 277 5.96 27.00 15.78
C TYR A 277 4.44 27.11 15.93
N CYS A 278 3.84 28.23 15.53
CA CYS A 278 2.38 28.38 15.60
C CYS A 278 1.70 27.91 14.31
N LEU A 279 2.00 28.55 13.16
CA LEU A 279 1.24 28.32 11.93
C LEU A 279 1.49 26.93 11.30
N MET A 280 2.74 26.44 11.24
CA MET A 280 3.01 25.11 10.68
C MET A 280 2.44 23.96 11.54
N ASN A 281 2.49 24.11 12.87
CA ASN A 281 1.90 23.13 13.78
C ASN A 281 0.36 23.17 13.73
N LEU A 282 -0.24 24.36 13.61
CA LEU A 282 -1.68 24.51 13.38
C LEU A 282 -2.11 23.86 12.05
N LEU A 283 -1.35 24.07 10.97
CA LEU A 283 -1.57 23.42 9.68
C LEU A 283 -1.58 21.88 9.83
N THR A 284 -0.61 21.33 10.56
CA THR A 284 -0.49 19.90 10.81
C THR A 284 -1.69 19.37 11.61
N ALA A 285 -2.13 20.10 12.64
CA ALA A 285 -3.30 19.74 13.46
C ALA A 285 -4.60 19.71 12.64
N ILE A 286 -4.82 20.69 11.76
CA ILE A 286 -6.01 20.77 10.90
C ILE A 286 -6.01 19.60 9.90
N ILE A 287 -4.87 19.33 9.26
CA ILE A 287 -4.74 18.18 8.35
C ILE A 287 -5.04 16.87 9.09
N TYR A 288 -4.51 16.69 10.30
CA TYR A 288 -4.74 15.50 11.11
C TYR A 288 -6.24 15.32 11.46
N ASN A 289 -6.90 16.38 11.93
CA ASN A 289 -8.31 16.30 12.33
C ASN A 289 -9.20 15.89 11.15
N GLN A 290 -8.94 16.44 9.97
CA GLN A 290 -9.69 16.11 8.76
C GLN A 290 -9.40 14.70 8.25
N PHE A 291 -8.14 14.27 8.28
CA PHE A 291 -7.77 12.92 7.87
C PHE A 291 -8.37 11.86 8.83
N ARG A 292 -8.34 12.12 10.14
CA ARG A 292 -8.97 11.26 11.16
C ARG A 292 -10.48 11.14 10.94
N GLY A 293 -11.17 12.27 10.72
CA GLY A 293 -12.61 12.26 10.42
C GLY A 293 -12.94 11.45 9.17
N TYR A 294 -12.10 11.53 8.13
CA TYR A 294 -12.27 10.74 6.91
C TYR A 294 -12.07 9.24 7.13
N LEU A 295 -11.03 8.82 7.87
CA LEU A 295 -10.78 7.40 8.12
C LEU A 295 -11.98 6.73 8.82
N LEU A 296 -12.57 7.41 9.81
CA LEU A 296 -13.75 6.93 10.52
C LEU A 296 -14.96 6.78 9.59
N VAL A 297 -15.25 7.81 8.78
CA VAL A 297 -16.37 7.79 7.80
C VAL A 297 -16.14 6.77 6.68
N SER A 298 -14.88 6.56 6.27
CA SER A 298 -14.56 5.56 5.25
C SER A 298 -14.78 4.14 5.76
N HIS A 299 -14.52 3.87 7.04
CA HIS A 299 -14.80 2.57 7.64
C HIS A 299 -16.30 2.34 7.78
N SER A 300 -17.06 3.34 8.26
CA SER A 300 -18.52 3.21 8.40
C SER A 300 -19.25 3.04 7.06
N HIS A 301 -18.83 3.75 6.00
CA HIS A 301 -19.41 3.53 4.67
C HIS A 301 -19.10 2.15 4.11
N MET A 302 -17.96 1.54 4.47
CA MET A 302 -17.64 0.20 4.03
C MET A 302 -18.54 -0.84 4.70
N THR A 303 -18.83 -0.67 5.99
CA THR A 303 -19.79 -1.52 6.72
C THR A 303 -21.22 -1.30 6.25
N GLU A 304 -21.64 -0.06 5.97
CA GLU A 304 -22.97 0.25 5.44
C GLU A 304 -23.16 -0.29 4.01
N LEU A 305 -22.15 -0.13 3.15
CA LEU A 305 -22.17 -0.69 1.80
C LEU A 305 -22.33 -2.20 1.90
N PHE A 306 -21.50 -2.85 2.70
CA PHE A 306 -21.59 -4.29 2.94
C PHE A 306 -23.00 -4.74 3.35
N GLN A 307 -23.62 -4.06 4.33
CA GLN A 307 -24.99 -4.36 4.76
C GLN A 307 -26.05 -4.09 3.68
N SER A 308 -25.85 -3.08 2.83
CA SER A 308 -26.76 -2.77 1.71
C SER A 308 -26.68 -3.80 0.58
N LEU A 309 -25.48 -4.31 0.30
CA LEU A 309 -25.24 -5.38 -0.68
C LEU A 309 -25.90 -6.69 -0.21
N LEU A 310 -25.81 -6.96 1.09
CA LEU A 310 -26.47 -8.08 1.73
C LEU A 310 -28.00 -8.01 1.59
N GLN A 311 -28.57 -6.83 1.81
CA GLN A 311 -30.00 -6.58 1.62
C GLN A 311 -30.42 -6.71 0.14
N GLY A 312 -29.57 -6.30 -0.80
CA GLY A 312 -29.80 -6.49 -2.23
C GLY A 312 -29.85 -7.97 -2.63
N PHE A 313 -28.92 -8.78 -2.13
CA PHE A 313 -28.91 -10.24 -2.31
C PHE A 313 -30.20 -10.90 -1.78
N ILE A 314 -30.67 -10.45 -0.63
CA ILE A 314 -31.90 -10.92 -0.02
C ILE A 314 -33.14 -10.61 -0.91
N LEU A 315 -33.15 -9.44 -1.52
CA LEU A 315 -34.26 -8.96 -2.36
C LEU A 315 -34.34 -9.71 -3.68
N THR A 316 -33.20 -10.05 -4.30
CA THR A 316 -33.18 -10.88 -5.52
C THR A 316 -33.71 -12.29 -5.25
N GLN A 317 -33.47 -12.81 -4.05
CA GLN A 317 -34.03 -14.10 -3.62
C GLN A 317 -35.56 -14.03 -3.38
N HIS A 318 -36.08 -12.90 -2.88
CA HIS A 318 -37.52 -12.64 -2.74
C HIS A 318 -38.23 -12.51 -4.08
N ALA A 319 -37.64 -11.82 -5.06
CA ALA A 319 -38.24 -11.68 -6.38
C ALA A 319 -38.40 -13.03 -7.10
N ALA A 320 -37.50 -13.98 -6.81
CA ALA A 320 -37.58 -15.35 -7.34
C ALA A 320 -38.59 -16.25 -6.60
N ALA A 321 -39.06 -15.87 -5.40
CA ALA A 321 -40.01 -16.63 -4.60
C ALA A 321 -41.32 -15.85 -4.46
N ALA A 322 -42.34 -16.22 -5.24
CA ALA A 322 -43.69 -15.66 -5.13
C ALA A 322 -44.43 -16.09 -3.83
N ALA A 323 -43.72 -16.18 -2.69
CA ALA A 323 -44.25 -16.55 -1.39
C ALA A 323 -43.76 -15.56 -0.30
N PRO A 324 -44.64 -15.13 0.63
CA PRO A 324 -44.37 -14.05 1.59
C PRO A 324 -43.50 -14.47 2.80
N SER A 325 -42.79 -15.58 2.73
CA SER A 325 -41.97 -16.08 3.83
C SER A 325 -40.52 -16.27 3.39
N TRP A 326 -39.60 -15.57 4.05
CA TRP A 326 -38.16 -15.75 3.94
C TRP A 326 -37.78 -17.21 4.18
N LYS A 327 -37.39 -17.92 3.12
CA LYS A 327 -36.98 -19.31 3.18
C LYS A 327 -35.78 -19.54 2.27
N CYS A 328 -34.58 -19.29 2.80
CA CYS A 328 -33.33 -19.68 2.15
C CYS A 328 -32.87 -21.01 2.74
N GLY A 329 -32.68 -22.03 1.88
CA GLY A 329 -32.19 -23.34 2.29
C GLY A 329 -30.70 -23.28 2.69
N PRO A 330 -30.30 -23.94 3.80
CA PRO A 330 -28.90 -23.97 4.28
C PRO A 330 -27.88 -24.49 3.24
N CYS A 331 -28.29 -25.47 2.42
CA CYS A 331 -27.43 -26.10 1.41
C CYS A 331 -26.93 -25.10 0.34
N LEU A 332 -27.81 -24.18 -0.09
CA LEU A 332 -27.48 -23.15 -1.08
C LEU A 332 -26.39 -22.20 -0.56
N GLN A 333 -26.43 -21.86 0.73
CA GLN A 333 -25.47 -20.97 1.37
C GLN A 333 -24.11 -21.64 1.62
N LEU A 334 -24.08 -22.94 1.94
CA LEU A 334 -22.85 -23.71 2.09
C LEU A 334 -22.09 -23.83 0.75
N ASP A 335 -22.82 -24.02 -0.34
CA ASP A 335 -22.25 -24.06 -1.69
C ASP A 335 -21.78 -22.68 -2.15
N LEU A 336 -22.48 -21.60 -1.78
CA LEU A 336 -22.07 -20.21 -1.99
C LEU A 336 -20.76 -19.84 -1.27
N LEU A 337 -20.62 -20.24 0.00
CA LEU A 337 -19.43 -20.02 0.82
C LEU A 337 -18.23 -20.84 0.30
N LYS A 338 -18.46 -22.08 -0.13
CA LYS A 338 -17.42 -22.92 -0.75
C LYS A 338 -17.01 -22.36 -2.13
N ALA A 339 -17.96 -21.91 -2.94
CA ALA A 339 -17.72 -21.40 -4.30
C ALA A 339 -17.04 -20.03 -4.35
N SER A 340 -17.12 -19.25 -3.27
CA SER A 340 -16.44 -17.95 -3.12
C SER A 340 -14.99 -18.07 -2.64
N ASN A 341 -14.51 -19.29 -2.36
CA ASN A 341 -13.11 -19.59 -2.02
C ASN A 341 -12.61 -18.85 -0.76
N ILE A 342 -13.52 -18.56 0.18
CA ILE A 342 -13.24 -17.89 1.46
C ILE A 342 -12.84 -18.95 2.48
N THR A 343 -11.73 -19.65 2.23
CA THR A 343 -11.32 -20.86 2.97
C THR A 343 -10.13 -20.61 3.90
N SER A 344 -9.98 -19.38 4.42
CA SER A 344 -8.96 -19.13 5.45
C SER A 344 -9.48 -19.37 6.87
N CYS A 345 -10.80 -19.45 7.06
CA CYS A 345 -11.39 -19.65 8.38
C CYS A 345 -12.52 -20.67 8.35
N ILE A 346 -12.44 -21.65 9.25
CA ILE A 346 -13.43 -22.74 9.38
C ILE A 346 -14.68 -22.26 10.15
N VAL A 347 -14.53 -21.19 10.95
CA VAL A 347 -15.57 -20.69 11.86
C VAL A 347 -16.85 -20.20 11.15
N PRO A 348 -16.80 -19.39 10.06
CA PRO A 348 -18.01 -18.96 9.36
C PRO A 348 -18.77 -20.15 8.74
N LEU A 349 -18.03 -21.18 8.31
CA LEU A 349 -18.60 -22.40 7.74
C LEU A 349 -19.28 -23.26 8.83
N GLN A 350 -18.68 -23.35 10.02
CA GLN A 350 -19.26 -24.06 11.17
C GLN A 350 -20.50 -23.37 11.72
N VAL A 351 -20.49 -22.03 11.81
CA VAL A 351 -21.68 -21.26 12.22
C VAL A 351 -22.80 -21.42 11.20
N ALA A 352 -22.50 -21.40 9.90
CA ALA A 352 -23.49 -21.68 8.85
C ALA A 352 -24.08 -23.10 8.96
N GLN A 353 -23.25 -24.11 9.28
CA GLN A 353 -23.69 -25.49 9.50
C GLN A 353 -24.56 -25.67 10.75
N GLN A 354 -24.38 -24.87 11.80
CA GLN A 354 -25.23 -24.95 13.00
C GLN A 354 -26.69 -24.56 12.74
N TYR A 355 -26.97 -23.77 11.70
CA TYR A 355 -28.33 -23.42 11.29
C TYR A 355 -28.90 -24.34 10.20
N GLU A 356 -28.15 -25.38 9.81
CA GLU A 356 -28.58 -26.37 8.82
C GLU A 356 -29.79 -27.19 9.30
N ASP A 357 -29.87 -27.47 10.60
CA ASP A 357 -30.94 -28.24 11.23
C ASP A 357 -32.29 -27.48 11.31
N VAL A 358 -32.28 -26.14 11.21
CA VAL A 358 -33.49 -25.30 11.34
C VAL A 358 -34.17 -25.08 9.98
N GLY A 359 -33.48 -25.41 8.88
CA GLY A 359 -33.99 -25.31 7.50
C GLY A 359 -34.19 -23.89 6.98
N PHE A 360 -34.13 -22.86 7.84
CA PHE A 360 -34.33 -21.45 7.49
C PHE A 360 -33.47 -20.53 8.37
N MET A 361 -33.07 -19.37 7.82
CA MET A 361 -32.25 -18.37 8.50
C MET A 361 -32.87 -16.97 8.34
N ASP A 362 -33.01 -16.25 9.46
CA ASP A 362 -33.54 -14.87 9.48
C ASP A 362 -32.45 -13.82 9.17
N ARG A 363 -32.85 -12.59 8.81
CA ARG A 363 -31.93 -11.50 8.42
C ARG A 363 -30.88 -11.19 9.50
N GLU A 364 -31.28 -11.18 10.76
CA GLU A 364 -30.36 -10.93 11.88
C GLU A 364 -29.36 -12.08 12.05
N GLN A 365 -29.79 -13.33 11.81
CA GLN A 365 -28.92 -14.51 11.88
C GLN A 365 -27.91 -14.51 10.74
N PHE A 366 -28.33 -14.13 9.53
CA PHE A 366 -27.44 -14.02 8.38
C PHE A 366 -26.40 -12.91 8.56
N THR A 367 -26.78 -11.78 9.14
CA THR A 367 -25.84 -10.66 9.42
C THR A 367 -24.73 -11.10 10.40
N LYS A 368 -25.07 -11.90 11.42
CA LYS A 368 -24.10 -12.43 12.39
C LYS A 368 -23.01 -13.31 11.77
N ILE A 369 -23.33 -14.06 10.71
CA ILE A 369 -22.32 -14.89 10.00
C ILE A 369 -21.23 -14.00 9.39
N PHE A 370 -21.61 -12.82 8.92
CA PHE A 370 -20.67 -11.88 8.34
C PHE A 370 -19.89 -11.08 9.37
N ASP A 371 -20.49 -10.78 10.52
CA ASP A 371 -19.74 -10.25 11.66
C ASP A 371 -18.61 -11.20 12.08
N GLU A 372 -18.80 -12.52 11.94
CA GLU A 372 -17.72 -13.50 12.14
C GLU A 372 -16.71 -13.58 11.00
N LEU A 373 -17.09 -13.15 9.80
CA LEU A 373 -16.17 -13.04 8.67
C LEU A 373 -15.18 -11.88 8.85
N ASP A 374 -15.60 -10.83 9.54
CA ASP A 374 -14.75 -9.67 9.89
C ASP A 374 -13.77 -9.97 11.04
N LYS A 375 -13.92 -11.09 11.75
CA LYS A 375 -12.98 -11.49 12.80
C LYS A 375 -11.73 -12.12 12.21
N ASP A 376 -10.57 -11.64 12.66
CA ASP A 376 -9.28 -12.23 12.31
C ASP A 376 -9.18 -13.67 12.84
N CYS A 377 -8.97 -14.61 11.93
CA CYS A 377 -8.83 -16.01 12.31
C CYS A 377 -7.41 -16.30 12.78
N ILE A 378 -7.29 -16.68 14.05
CA ILE A 378 -6.03 -17.10 14.64
C ILE A 378 -5.64 -18.43 14.01
N LYS A 379 -4.49 -18.47 13.34
CA LYS A 379 -3.94 -19.72 12.80
C LYS A 379 -3.61 -20.65 13.97
N GLU A 380 -4.29 -21.79 14.04
CA GLU A 380 -3.88 -22.87 14.92
C GLU A 380 -2.58 -23.48 14.41
N HIS A 381 -1.59 -23.59 15.30
CA HIS A 381 -0.32 -24.22 14.99
C HIS A 381 -0.49 -25.75 15.03
N PRO A 382 0.22 -26.49 14.16
CA PRO A 382 0.12 -27.95 14.15
C PRO A 382 0.60 -28.53 15.49
N PRO A 383 0.09 -29.71 15.89
CA PRO A 383 0.49 -30.35 17.13
C PRO A 383 1.98 -30.71 17.09
N LEU A 384 2.60 -30.73 18.27
CA LEU A 384 3.99 -31.12 18.45
C LEU A 384 4.21 -32.58 18.00
N PRO A 385 5.38 -32.92 17.40
CA PRO A 385 5.69 -34.29 17.00
C PRO A 385 5.76 -35.22 18.22
N GLN A 386 5.24 -36.44 18.10
CA GLN A 386 5.32 -37.44 19.18
C GLN A 386 6.52 -38.37 18.95
N TYR A 387 7.43 -38.42 19.92
CA TYR A 387 8.58 -39.34 19.90
C TYR A 387 8.30 -40.61 20.69
N SER A 388 8.75 -41.76 20.19
CA SER A 388 8.56 -43.06 20.85
C SER A 388 9.42 -43.25 22.11
N SER A 389 10.60 -42.63 22.15
CA SER A 389 11.53 -42.76 23.28
C SER A 389 11.30 -41.69 24.37
N PRO A 390 11.41 -42.04 25.66
CA PRO A 390 11.19 -41.10 26.77
C PRO A 390 12.27 -40.01 26.86
N THR A 391 13.47 -40.26 26.33
CA THR A 391 14.58 -39.30 26.30
C THR A 391 14.32 -38.17 25.30
N LEU A 392 13.83 -38.50 24.10
CA LEU A 392 13.48 -37.50 23.08
C LEU A 392 12.29 -36.63 23.51
N GLN A 393 11.32 -37.20 24.24
CA GLN A 393 10.20 -36.43 24.82
C GLN A 393 10.68 -35.41 25.87
N ARG A 394 11.65 -35.78 26.73
CA ARG A 394 12.26 -34.83 27.68
C ARG A 394 13.01 -33.71 26.97
N LEU A 395 13.79 -34.05 25.94
CA LEU A 395 14.51 -33.06 25.14
C LEU A 395 13.56 -32.09 24.43
N GLN A 396 12.45 -32.59 23.88
CA GLN A 396 11.41 -31.77 23.28
C GLN A 396 10.79 -30.77 24.26
N LEU A 397 10.56 -31.18 25.51
CA LEU A 397 10.02 -30.29 26.55
C LEU A 397 11.02 -29.20 26.94
N ILE A 398 12.31 -29.53 27.01
CA ILE A 398 13.38 -28.54 27.28
C ILE A 398 13.48 -27.54 26.12
N PHE A 399 13.46 -28.03 24.89
CA PHE A 399 13.68 -27.20 23.70
C PHE A 399 12.48 -26.35 23.29
N SER A 400 11.27 -26.73 23.72
CA SER A 400 10.07 -25.91 23.58
C SER A 400 9.92 -24.86 24.69
N HIS A 401 10.81 -24.86 25.69
CA HIS A 401 10.70 -23.94 26.82
C HIS A 401 10.99 -22.50 26.41
N TYR A 402 10.21 -21.56 26.94
CA TYR A 402 10.33 -20.12 26.71
C TYR A 402 11.75 -19.55 26.98
N TYR A 403 12.49 -20.17 27.91
CA TYR A 403 13.85 -19.74 28.26
C TYR A 403 14.84 -19.92 27.11
N LEU A 404 14.64 -20.90 26.22
CA LEU A 404 15.50 -21.09 25.06
C LEU A 404 15.35 -19.93 24.06
N ILE A 405 14.13 -19.41 23.91
CA ILE A 405 13.85 -18.21 23.10
C ILE A 405 14.52 -16.98 23.74
N LEU A 406 14.38 -16.81 25.05
CA LEU A 406 15.02 -15.70 25.77
C LEU A 406 16.55 -15.75 25.65
N PHE A 407 17.13 -16.94 25.73
CA PHE A 407 18.56 -17.16 25.55
C PHE A 407 19.02 -16.85 24.11
N GLY A 408 18.29 -17.30 23.10
CA GLY A 408 18.56 -16.96 21.70
C GLY A 408 18.56 -15.45 21.46
N ASN A 409 17.57 -14.74 22.03
CA ASN A 409 17.51 -13.27 21.96
C ASN A 409 18.71 -12.60 22.67
N ALA A 410 19.16 -13.14 23.81
CA ALA A 410 20.34 -12.63 24.51
C ALA A 410 21.63 -12.85 23.69
N VAL A 411 21.77 -14.01 23.04
CA VAL A 411 22.90 -14.30 22.14
C VAL A 411 22.88 -13.38 20.92
N ALA A 412 21.72 -13.13 20.32
CA ALA A 412 21.57 -12.18 19.22
C ALA A 412 21.96 -10.76 19.64
N LEU A 413 21.54 -10.31 20.83
CA LEU A 413 21.96 -9.02 21.38
C LEU A 413 23.47 -8.96 21.61
N ALA A 414 24.07 -10.02 22.17
CA ALA A 414 25.51 -10.10 22.35
C ALA A 414 26.27 -10.03 21.02
N ASN A 415 25.76 -10.67 19.96
CA ASN A 415 26.31 -10.57 18.61
C ASN A 415 26.26 -9.12 18.09
N VAL A 416 25.13 -8.42 18.24
CA VAL A 416 25.00 -7.01 17.85
C VAL A 416 26.00 -6.13 18.61
N VAL A 417 26.10 -6.29 19.93
CA VAL A 417 27.08 -5.55 20.75
C VAL A 417 28.51 -5.85 20.29
N CYS A 418 28.83 -7.11 20.02
CA CYS A 418 30.14 -7.50 19.53
C CYS A 418 30.46 -6.84 18.19
N ILE A 419 29.55 -6.88 17.21
CA ILE A 419 29.73 -6.22 15.91
C ILE A 419 29.90 -4.71 16.08
N CYS A 420 29.09 -4.06 16.93
CA CYS A 420 29.22 -2.64 17.22
C CYS A 420 30.60 -2.30 17.82
N THR A 421 31.05 -3.05 18.83
CA THR A 421 32.36 -2.81 19.46
C THR A 421 33.50 -3.00 18.47
N VAL A 422 33.47 -4.04 17.65
CA VAL A 422 34.51 -4.29 16.64
C VAL A 422 34.49 -3.22 15.55
N LEU A 423 33.31 -2.75 15.13
CA LEU A 423 33.19 -1.68 14.14
C LEU A 423 33.78 -0.35 14.66
N VAL A 424 33.56 -0.02 15.93
CA VAL A 424 34.16 1.17 16.58
C VAL A 424 35.67 0.99 16.75
N LEU A 425 36.14 -0.17 17.19
CA LEU A 425 37.59 -0.44 17.33
C LEU A 425 38.32 -0.40 15.98
N ASN A 426 37.63 -0.76 14.89
CA ASN A 426 38.18 -0.73 13.54
C ASN A 426 37.97 0.60 12.82
N SER A 427 37.16 1.53 13.33
CA SER A 427 36.89 2.80 12.62
C SER A 427 38.08 3.76 12.61
N GLU A 428 38.99 3.63 13.58
CA GLU A 428 40.20 4.44 13.67
C GLU A 428 41.41 3.78 12.96
N LYS A 429 41.30 2.50 12.61
CA LYS A 429 42.39 1.73 11.98
C LYS A 429 42.27 1.77 10.46
N SER A 430 43.42 1.86 9.78
CA SER A 430 43.47 1.70 8.32
C SER A 430 43.17 0.25 7.93
N THR A 431 42.74 0.01 6.68
CA THR A 431 42.33 -1.33 6.21
C THR A 431 43.44 -2.38 6.35
N GLU A 432 44.71 -1.95 6.32
CA GLU A 432 45.89 -2.81 6.43
C GLU A 432 46.22 -3.21 7.88
N GLU A 433 45.76 -2.43 8.86
CA GLU A 433 46.00 -2.65 10.30
C GLU A 433 44.86 -3.42 11.00
N ARG A 434 43.84 -3.84 10.22
CA ARG A 434 42.66 -4.54 10.75
C ARG A 434 42.93 -6.03 10.91
N ASP A 435 43.16 -6.45 12.15
CA ASP A 435 43.18 -7.87 12.53
C ASP A 435 41.76 -8.47 12.56
N ASN A 436 41.31 -8.96 11.40
CA ASN A 436 39.97 -9.56 11.26
C ASN A 436 39.87 -11.00 11.77
N PHE A 437 40.98 -11.63 12.16
CA PHE A 437 41.02 -13.05 12.57
C PHE A 437 40.08 -13.36 13.75
N VAL A 438 40.12 -12.53 14.80
CA VAL A 438 39.26 -12.70 15.98
C VAL A 438 37.78 -12.52 15.61
N LEU A 439 37.47 -11.56 14.74
CA LEU A 439 36.12 -11.30 14.27
C LEU A 439 35.58 -12.50 13.48
N GLU A 440 36.40 -13.14 12.65
CA GLU A 440 35.99 -14.33 11.90
C GLU A 440 35.64 -15.52 12.82
N ILE A 441 36.42 -15.74 13.88
CA ILE A 441 36.14 -16.80 14.86
C ILE A 441 34.83 -16.51 15.58
N ILE A 442 34.65 -15.28 16.06
CA ILE A 442 33.45 -14.86 16.77
C ILE A 442 32.21 -15.02 15.86
N ASN A 443 32.30 -14.58 14.60
CA ASN A 443 31.21 -14.74 13.63
C ASN A 443 30.88 -16.22 13.39
N LEU A 444 31.89 -17.08 13.26
CA LEU A 444 31.68 -18.52 13.10
C LEU A 444 30.96 -19.12 14.33
N CYS A 445 31.36 -18.74 15.54
CA CYS A 445 30.71 -19.20 16.77
C CYS A 445 29.22 -18.81 16.81
N PHE A 446 28.87 -17.57 16.43
CA PHE A 446 27.47 -17.14 16.38
C PHE A 446 26.68 -17.87 15.29
N ILE A 447 27.24 -18.07 14.09
CA ILE A 447 26.56 -18.81 13.00
C ILE A 447 26.30 -20.26 13.41
N LEU A 448 27.26 -20.92 14.04
CA LEU A 448 27.10 -22.28 14.56
C LEU A 448 26.02 -22.35 15.64
N TYR A 449 25.94 -21.34 16.50
CA TYR A 449 24.86 -21.23 17.48
C TYR A 449 23.48 -21.09 16.82
N TYR A 450 23.32 -20.22 15.83
CA TYR A 450 22.04 -20.06 15.12
C TYR A 450 21.64 -21.33 14.37
N LEU A 451 22.60 -22.03 13.77
CA LEU A 451 22.37 -23.34 13.14
C LEU A 451 21.88 -24.35 14.17
N PHE A 452 22.53 -24.40 15.34
CA PHE A 452 22.10 -25.27 16.44
C PHE A 452 20.69 -24.93 16.93
N GLU A 453 20.40 -23.64 17.17
CA GLU A 453 19.07 -23.17 17.58
C GLU A 453 18.00 -23.55 16.56
N MET A 454 18.28 -23.37 15.26
CA MET A 454 17.38 -23.78 14.18
C MET A 454 17.12 -25.30 14.20
N CYS A 455 18.17 -26.13 14.29
CA CYS A 455 18.03 -27.58 14.37
C CYS A 455 17.21 -28.01 15.59
N VAL A 456 17.45 -27.39 16.74
CA VAL A 456 16.73 -27.64 17.98
C VAL A 456 15.25 -27.25 17.88
N LYS A 457 14.92 -26.11 17.28
CA LYS A 457 13.53 -25.69 17.04
C LYS A 457 12.82 -26.60 16.05
N ILE A 458 13.48 -27.03 14.97
CA ILE A 458 12.91 -27.99 14.00
C ILE A 458 12.66 -29.34 14.69
N PHE A 459 13.55 -29.78 15.58
CA PHE A 459 13.34 -30.97 16.38
C PHE A 459 12.17 -30.80 17.36
N ALA A 460 12.07 -29.68 18.08
CA ALA A 460 11.02 -29.47 19.08
C ALA A 460 9.61 -29.36 18.46
N PHE A 461 9.46 -28.56 17.39
CA PHE A 461 8.18 -28.23 16.77
C PHE A 461 7.84 -29.09 15.54
N GLY A 462 8.80 -29.85 15.02
CA GLY A 462 8.69 -30.49 13.71
C GLY A 462 8.79 -29.49 12.56
N TRP A 463 8.96 -30.01 11.34
CA TRP A 463 9.10 -29.17 10.14
C TRP A 463 7.87 -28.28 9.90
N GLN A 464 6.66 -28.83 10.06
CA GLN A 464 5.41 -28.08 9.86
C GLN A 464 5.16 -27.06 10.97
N GLY A 465 5.50 -27.38 12.23
CA GLY A 465 5.39 -26.44 13.34
C GLY A 465 6.38 -25.28 13.22
N TYR A 466 7.62 -25.55 12.80
CA TYR A 466 8.62 -24.52 12.55
C TYR A 466 8.17 -23.51 11.50
N LEU A 467 7.68 -24.00 10.34
CA LEU A 467 7.18 -23.16 9.24
C LEU A 467 5.85 -22.45 9.54
N SER A 468 5.16 -22.81 10.63
CA SER A 468 3.93 -22.13 11.02
C SER A 468 4.21 -20.73 11.60
N TYR A 469 5.37 -20.54 12.23
CA TYR A 469 5.78 -19.27 12.84
C TYR A 469 6.57 -18.41 11.84
N ARG A 470 6.06 -17.22 11.53
CA ARG A 470 6.72 -16.29 10.58
C ARG A 470 8.11 -15.85 11.03
N ASN A 471 8.33 -15.68 12.35
CA ASN A 471 9.63 -15.32 12.90
C ASN A 471 10.66 -16.44 12.67
N ASN A 472 10.29 -17.70 12.88
CA ASN A 472 11.17 -18.84 12.63
C ASN A 472 11.54 -18.98 11.15
N ILE A 473 10.62 -18.68 10.22
CA ILE A 473 10.94 -18.64 8.78
C ILE A 473 12.03 -17.60 8.49
N PHE A 474 11.89 -16.40 9.06
CA PHE A 474 12.87 -15.34 8.90
C PHE A 474 14.23 -15.71 9.50
N ASP A 475 14.26 -16.20 10.75
CA ASP A 475 15.48 -16.62 11.44
C ASP A 475 16.19 -17.76 10.69
N GLY A 476 15.42 -18.72 10.18
CA GLY A 476 15.94 -19.84 9.39
C GLY A 476 16.54 -19.36 8.06
N PHE A 477 15.86 -18.47 7.34
CA PHE A 477 16.38 -17.87 6.11
C PHE A 477 17.68 -17.11 6.36
N LEU A 478 17.72 -16.28 7.41
CA LEU A 478 18.89 -15.49 7.77
C LEU A 478 20.06 -16.40 8.18
N THR A 479 19.80 -17.46 8.95
CA THR A 479 20.82 -18.44 9.34
C THR A 479 21.42 -19.16 8.14
N VAL A 480 20.59 -19.61 7.19
CA VAL A 480 21.05 -20.25 5.96
C VAL A 480 21.85 -19.27 5.11
N LEU A 481 21.38 -18.03 4.96
CA LEU A 481 22.10 -16.99 4.23
C LEU A 481 23.49 -16.73 4.84
N LEU A 482 23.56 -16.55 6.16
CA LEU A 482 24.82 -16.33 6.87
C LEU A 482 25.80 -17.50 6.70
N LEU A 483 25.29 -18.74 6.75
CA LEU A 483 26.11 -19.93 6.52
C LEU A 483 26.64 -19.96 5.08
N VAL A 484 25.80 -19.69 4.08
CA VAL A 484 26.21 -19.64 2.67
C VAL A 484 27.25 -18.54 2.44
N THR A 485 27.04 -17.33 2.98
CA THR A 485 27.98 -16.21 2.84
C THR A 485 29.32 -16.45 3.55
N LYS A 486 29.39 -17.37 4.54
CA LYS A 486 30.67 -17.74 5.15
C LYS A 486 31.38 -18.87 4.40
N LEU A 487 30.65 -19.69 3.64
CA LEU A 487 31.19 -20.81 2.86
C LEU A 487 31.65 -20.40 1.45
N VAL A 488 30.99 -19.40 0.85
CA VAL A 488 31.38 -18.74 -0.42
C VAL A 488 32.37 -17.64 -0.13
#